data_AF-A0A6A0IDN9-F1
#
_entry.id   AF-A0A6A0IDN9-F1
#
_cell.length_a   1.000
_cell.length_b   1.000
_cell.length_c   1.000
_cell.angle_alpha   90.00
_cell.angle_beta   90.00
_cell.angle_gamma   90.00
#
_symmetry.space_group_name_H-M   'P 1'
#
loop_
_entity.id
_entity.type
_entity.pdbx_description
1 polymer ?
#
loop_
_entity_poly.entity_id
_entity_poly.type
_entity_poly.pdbx_seq_one_letter_code
_entity_poly.pdbx_strand_id
1 'polypeptide(L)'
;MVPLAERCRVFLAREVPAGLDYVSGSIAERVLAMAANGIPLDEELAELVPLCVQESRTRAEDLPGDARAYLLASADLLEEIGREGA
;
A
#
# COMPACT_ATOMS: atom_id res chain seq x y z
N MET A 1 -3.43 3.95 -19.72
CA MET A 1 -3.33 3.37 -18.36
C MET A 1 -2.38 4.26 -17.57
N VAL A 2 -2.74 4.64 -16.33
CA VAL A 2 -1.86 5.48 -15.49
C VAL A 2 -0.75 4.60 -14.90
N PRO A 3 0.54 4.97 -14.96
CA PRO A 3 1.64 4.14 -14.44
C PRO A 3 1.50 3.86 -12.93
N LEU A 4 1.99 2.70 -12.47
CA LEU A 4 1.97 2.29 -11.06
C LEU A 4 2.61 3.35 -10.15
N ALA A 5 3.78 3.86 -10.53
CA ALA A 5 4.47 4.91 -9.78
C ALA A 5 3.62 6.19 -9.59
N GLU A 6 2.84 6.59 -10.60
CA GLU A 6 1.93 7.74 -10.51
C GLU A 6 0.75 7.44 -9.56
N ARG A 7 0.19 6.24 -9.64
CA ARG A 7 -0.91 5.81 -8.75
C ARG A 7 -0.45 5.75 -7.29
N CYS A 8 0.76 5.28 -7.02
CA CYS A 8 1.35 5.29 -5.68
C CYS A 8 1.55 6.73 -5.16
N ARG A 9 2.05 7.65 -5.99
CA ARG A 9 2.17 9.08 -5.61
C ARG A 9 0.83 9.70 -5.28
N VAL A 10 -0.18 9.48 -6.12
CA VAL A 10 -1.54 9.98 -5.88
C VAL A 10 -2.12 9.38 -4.60
N PHE A 11 -1.90 8.10 -4.33
CA PHE A 11 -2.38 7.44 -3.11
C PHE A 11 -1.73 8.02 -1.85
N LEU A 12 -0.40 8.17 -1.85
CA LEU A 12 0.36 8.70 -0.71
C LEU A 12 0.04 10.17 -0.39
N ALA A 13 -0.49 10.92 -1.36
CA ALA A 13 -0.96 12.29 -1.15
C ALA A 13 -2.38 12.37 -0.56
N ARG A 14 -3.10 11.25 -0.42
CA ARG A 14 -4.44 11.24 0.17
C ARG A 14 -4.37 11.45 1.68
N GLU A 15 -5.36 12.13 2.23
CA GLU A 15 -5.56 12.16 3.67
C GLU A 15 -5.92 10.75 4.17
N VAL A 16 -5.31 10.37 5.29
CA VAL A 16 -5.65 9.14 6.00
C VAL A 16 -7.05 9.33 6.62
N PRO A 17 -8.03 8.45 6.35
CA PRO A 17 -9.37 8.58 6.90
C PRO A 17 -9.39 8.55 8.43
N ALA A 18 -10.28 9.34 9.04
CA ALA A 18 -10.48 9.33 10.48
C ALA A 18 -10.89 7.94 10.98
N GLY A 19 -10.38 7.55 12.16
CA GLY A 19 -10.67 6.24 12.77
C GLY A 19 -9.84 5.08 12.19
N LEU A 20 -9.00 5.33 11.19
CA LEU A 20 -7.97 4.37 10.79
C LEU A 20 -6.73 4.55 11.67
N ASP A 21 -6.37 3.49 12.41
CA ASP A 21 -5.10 3.46 13.16
C ASP A 21 -3.94 3.24 12.19
N TYR A 22 -3.46 4.33 11.61
CA TYR A 22 -2.40 4.37 10.61
C TYR A 22 -1.08 4.80 11.25
N VAL A 23 -0.04 4.01 11.03
CA VAL A 23 1.30 4.28 11.53
C VAL A 23 2.16 4.78 10.37
N SER A 24 2.56 6.06 10.43
CA SER A 24 3.50 6.62 9.47
C SER A 24 4.84 5.90 9.52
N GLY A 25 5.44 5.65 8.35
CA GLY A 25 6.67 4.89 8.21
C GLY A 25 6.46 3.37 8.32
N SER A 26 5.22 2.89 8.27
CA SER A 26 4.91 1.46 8.14
C SER A 26 5.60 0.85 6.91
N ILE A 27 5.81 -0.47 6.94
CA ILE A 27 6.41 -1.19 5.80
C ILE A 27 5.58 -0.97 4.53
N ALA A 28 4.24 -1.03 4.64
CA ALA A 28 3.34 -0.74 3.53
C ALA A 28 3.57 0.65 2.92
N GLU A 29 3.68 1.70 3.75
CA GLU A 29 3.95 3.06 3.28
C GLU A 29 5.33 3.18 2.63
N ARG A 30 6.35 2.55 3.22
CA ARG A 30 7.71 2.53 2.66
C ARG A 30 7.75 1.87 1.29
N VAL A 31 7.09 0.73 1.13
CA VAL A 31 6.99 0.01 -0.15
C VAL A 31 6.29 0.88 -1.21
N LEU A 32 5.15 1.49 -0.85
CA LEU A 32 4.44 2.41 -1.73
C LEU A 32 5.29 3.62 -2.11
N ALA A 33 6.06 4.18 -1.18
CA ALA A 33 6.95 5.32 -1.42
C ALA A 33 8.13 4.95 -2.33
N MET A 34 8.68 3.75 -2.19
CA MET A 34 9.73 3.25 -3.10
C MET A 34 9.18 3.10 -4.52
N ALA A 35 8.03 2.45 -4.68
CA ALA A 35 7.38 2.29 -5.98
C ALA A 35 7.00 3.65 -6.62
N ALA A 36 6.50 4.59 -5.81
CA ALA A 36 6.19 5.96 -6.23
C ALA A 36 7.39 6.71 -6.84
N ASN A 37 8.61 6.38 -6.38
CA ASN A 37 9.86 6.97 -6.81
C ASN A 37 10.66 6.07 -7.78
N GLY A 38 10.11 4.93 -8.21
CA GLY A 38 10.80 3.99 -9.09
C GLY A 38 12.03 3.32 -8.45
N ILE A 39 12.05 3.23 -7.11
CA ILE A 39 13.12 2.58 -6.36
C ILE A 39 12.77 1.08 -6.24
N PRO A 40 13.65 0.17 -6.68
CA PRO A 40 13.42 -1.26 -6.56
C PRO A 40 13.44 -1.69 -5.08
N LEU A 41 12.60 -2.67 -4.73
CA LEU A 41 12.62 -3.30 -3.41
C LEU A 41 13.86 -4.20 -3.28
N ASP A 42 14.44 -4.25 -2.08
CA ASP A 42 15.37 -5.31 -1.74
C ASP A 42 14.62 -6.63 -1.46
N GLU A 43 15.37 -7.72 -1.34
CA GLU A 43 14.81 -9.07 -1.13
C GLU A 43 13.97 -9.14 0.15
N GLU A 44 14.44 -8.54 1.24
CA GLU A 44 13.73 -8.53 2.53
C GLU A 44 12.38 -7.80 2.42
N LEU A 45 12.35 -6.61 1.82
CA LEU A 45 11.11 -5.87 1.62
C LEU A 45 10.17 -6.57 0.64
N ALA A 46 10.70 -7.20 -0.41
CA ALA A 46 9.89 -7.96 -1.36
C ALA A 46 9.15 -9.12 -0.69
N GLU A 47 9.80 -9.85 0.22
CA GLU A 47 9.18 -10.92 1.01
C GLU A 47 8.08 -10.44 1.95
N LEU A 48 8.13 -9.17 2.36
CA LEU A 48 7.14 -8.56 3.26
C LEU A 48 5.90 -8.05 2.52
N VAL A 49 5.97 -7.80 1.21
CA VAL A 49 4.83 -7.27 0.43
C VAL A 49 3.57 -8.13 0.56
N PRO A 50 3.61 -9.47 0.41
CA PRO A 50 2.42 -10.30 0.57
C PRO A 50 1.78 -10.19 1.97
N LEU A 51 2.60 -10.02 3.02
CA LEU A 51 2.12 -9.83 4.38
C LEU A 51 1.41 -8.49 4.54
N CYS A 52 1.96 -7.41 3.97
CA CYS A 52 1.31 -6.10 3.97
C CYS A 52 -0.02 -6.10 3.19
N VAL A 53 -0.10 -6.83 2.08
CA VAL A 53 -1.36 -7.04 1.33
C VAL A 53 -2.37 -7.74 2.21
N GLN A 54 -1.99 -8.87 2.83
CA GLN A 54 -2.88 -9.65 3.69
C GLN A 54 -3.36 -8.82 4.89
N GLU A 55 -2.46 -8.15 5.60
CA GLU A 55 -2.81 -7.30 6.74
C GLU A 55 -3.80 -6.21 6.35
N SER A 56 -3.55 -5.51 5.23
CA SER A 56 -4.44 -4.45 4.73
C SER A 56 -5.82 -4.99 4.40
N ARG A 57 -5.91 -6.16 3.75
CA ARG A 57 -7.20 -6.81 3.43
C ARG A 57 -7.93 -7.25 4.70
N THR A 58 -7.26 -7.92 5.63
CA THR A 58 -7.86 -8.38 6.89
C THR A 58 -8.37 -7.22 7.72
N ARG A 59 -7.56 -6.17 7.92
CA ARG A 59 -7.99 -4.99 8.69
C ARG A 59 -9.15 -4.24 8.02
N ALA A 60 -9.29 -4.32 6.70
CA ALA A 60 -10.39 -3.71 5.98
C ALA A 60 -11.74 -4.41 6.20
N GLU A 61 -11.76 -5.67 6.66
CA GLU A 61 -13.01 -6.42 6.89
C GLU A 61 -13.83 -5.82 8.04
N ASP A 62 -13.16 -5.30 9.06
CA ASP A 62 -13.77 -4.74 10.27
C ASP A 62 -14.10 -3.24 10.16
N LEU A 63 -13.71 -2.61 9.05
CA LEU A 63 -13.87 -1.16 8.85
C LEU A 63 -15.01 -0.85 7.87
N PRO A 64 -15.81 0.18 8.12
CA PRO A 64 -16.77 0.69 7.14
C PRO A 64 -16.19 1.84 6.31
N GLY A 65 -16.88 2.14 5.20
CA GLY A 65 -16.72 3.40 4.45
C GLY A 65 -15.29 3.67 3.95
N ASP A 66 -14.83 4.91 4.16
CA ASP A 66 -13.58 5.41 3.59
C ASP A 66 -12.34 4.73 4.16
N ALA A 67 -12.37 4.33 5.44
CA ALA A 67 -11.26 3.61 6.08
C ALA A 67 -11.03 2.24 5.41
N ARG A 68 -12.12 1.50 5.14
CA ARG A 68 -12.06 0.27 4.35
C ARG A 68 -11.58 0.51 2.93
N ALA A 69 -12.12 1.52 2.26
CA ALA A 69 -11.72 1.84 0.88
C ALA A 69 -10.23 2.23 0.79
N TYR A 70 -9.70 2.91 1.80
CA TYR A 70 -8.29 3.28 1.88
C TYR A 70 -7.38 2.06 2.02
N LEU A 71 -7.68 1.14 2.94
CA LEU A 71 -6.90 -0.08 3.12
C LEU A 71 -6.98 -1.02 1.91
N LEU A 72 -8.14 -1.16 1.28
CA LEU A 72 -8.27 -1.95 0.05
C LEU A 72 -7.47 -1.34 -1.10
N ALA A 73 -7.51 -0.02 -1.27
CA ALA A 73 -6.68 0.65 -2.27
C ALA A 73 -5.17 0.49 -1.99
N SER A 74 -4.75 0.51 -0.72
CA SER A 74 -3.37 0.19 -0.33
C SER A 74 -3.01 -1.25 -0.71
N ALA A 75 -3.86 -2.22 -0.39
CA ALA A 75 -3.65 -3.63 -0.69
C ALA A 75 -3.50 -3.88 -2.19
N ASP A 76 -4.36 -3.27 -3.02
CA ASP A 76 -4.33 -3.45 -4.47
C ASP A 76 -3.03 -2.89 -5.08
N LEU A 77 -2.52 -1.76 -4.58
CA LEU A 77 -1.24 -1.21 -5.02
C LEU A 77 -0.06 -2.08 -4.59
N LEU A 78 -0.06 -2.56 -3.34
CA LEU A 78 0.99 -3.47 -2.83
C LEU A 78 1.02 -4.78 -3.62
N GLU A 79 -0.14 -5.35 -3.96
CA GLU A 79 -0.24 -6.57 -4.76
C GLU A 79 0.25 -6.38 -6.20
N GLU A 80 0.08 -5.20 -6.78
CA GLU A 80 0.65 -4.86 -8.09
C GLU A 80 2.17 -4.70 -8.02
N ILE A 81 2.69 -4.02 -6.99
CA ILE A 81 4.13 -3.89 -6.73
C ILE A 81 4.78 -5.28 -6.59
N GLY A 82 4.17 -6.17 -5.80
CA GLY A 82 4.68 -7.53 -5.61
C GLY A 82 4.68 -8.40 -6.87
N ARG A 83 3.85 -8.07 -7.87
CA ARG A 83 3.83 -8.75 -9.17
C ARG A 83 4.82 -8.17 -10.17
N GLU A 84 5.10 -6.86 -10.12
CA GLU A 84 6.10 -6.22 -10.98
C GLU A 84 7.55 -6.46 -10.49
N GLY A 85 7.73 -6.73 -9.19
CA GLY A 85 9.03 -7.01 -8.56
C GLY A 85 9.43 -8.50 -8.47
N ALA A 86 8.54 -9.43 -8.84
CA ALA A 86 8.79 -10.88 -8.87
C ALA A 86 9.17 -11.35 -10.28
#